data_AF-A0A969NM85-F1
#
_entry.id   AF-A0A969NM85-F1
#
_cell.length_a   1.000
_cell.length_b   1.000
_cell.length_c   1.000
_cell.angle_alpha   90.00
_cell.angle_beta   90.00
_cell.angle_gamma   90.00
#
_symmetry.space_group_name_H-M   'P 1'
#
loop_
_entity.id
_entity.type
_entity.pdbx_description
1 polymer ?
#
loop_
_entity_poly.entity_id
_entity_poly.type
_entity_poly.pdbx_seq_one_letter_code
_entity_poly.pdbx_strand_id
1 'polypeptide(L)' 'MHEDLRGVSEQMKALGLAALAHAIQHTVFFNYTNSFWGDLAILQAAHAAEILIKACIAKEHPLLIFDQLPKSTKVDDQL' A
#
# COMPACT_ATOMS: atom_id res chain seq x y z
N MET A 1 -4.60 -8.10 19.18
CA MET A 1 -4.45 -7.74 17.75
C MET A 1 -5.12 -8.85 16.95
N HIS A 2 -5.88 -8.55 15.89
CA HIS A 2 -6.41 -9.63 15.02
C HIS A 2 -5.19 -10.32 14.37
N GLU A 3 -4.98 -11.62 14.60
CA GLU A 3 -3.79 -12.34 14.11
C GLU A 3 -3.63 -12.19 12.59
N ASP A 4 -4.75 -12.11 11.86
CA ASP A 4 -4.80 -11.93 10.41
C ASP A 4 -4.24 -10.59 9.92
N LEU A 5 -4.13 -9.58 10.81
CA LEU A 5 -3.60 -8.26 10.48
C LEU A 5 -2.15 -8.08 10.93
N ARG A 6 -1.52 -9.14 11.47
CA ARG A 6 -0.14 -9.08 11.94
C ARG A 6 0.82 -8.88 10.78
N GLY A 7 1.63 -7.83 10.86
CA GLY A 7 2.64 -7.52 9.85
C GLY A 7 2.12 -6.73 8.63
N VAL A 8 0.82 -6.46 8.53
CA VAL A 8 0.22 -5.67 7.43
C VAL A 8 0.91 -4.32 7.28
N SER A 9 1.16 -3.61 8.39
CA SER A 9 1.89 -2.33 8.37
C SER A 9 3.26 -2.42 7.68
N GLU A 10 4.08 -3.43 8.03
CA GLU A 10 5.42 -3.57 7.44
C GLU A 10 5.36 -3.96 5.97
N GLN A 11 4.40 -4.81 5.59
CA GLN A 11 4.17 -5.18 4.20
C GLN A 11 3.72 -3.98 3.36
N MET A 12 2.80 -3.17 3.89
CA MET A 12 2.36 -1.92 3.25
C MET A 12 3.52 -0.94 3.10
N LYS A 13 4.33 -0.76 4.14
CA LYS A 13 5.52 0.07 4.08
C LYS A 13 6.49 -0.39 2.99
N ALA A 14 6.79 -1.69 2.92
CA ALA A 14 7.65 -2.26 1.89
C ALA A 14 7.09 -2.01 0.47
N LEU A 15 5.78 -2.22 0.28
CA LEU A 15 5.10 -1.96 -0.98
C LEU A 15 5.15 -0.46 -1.36
N GLY A 16 4.86 0.43 -0.41
CA GLY A 16 4.89 1.87 -0.63
C GLY A 16 6.29 2.37 -1.01
N LEU A 17 7.34 1.87 -0.35
CA LEU A 17 8.73 2.20 -0.71
C LEU A 17 9.13 1.67 -2.09
N ALA A 18 8.70 0.46 -2.45
CA ALA A 18 8.94 -0.09 -3.79
C ALA A 18 8.23 0.73 -4.87
N ALA A 19 6.97 1.13 -4.64
CA ALA A 19 6.21 1.98 -5.55
C ALA A 19 6.87 3.37 -5.73
N LEU A 20 7.38 3.95 -4.63
CA LEU A 20 8.10 5.23 -4.68
C LEU A 20 9.42 5.12 -5.46
N ALA A 21 10.19 4.06 -5.24
CA ALA A 21 11.43 3.81 -5.98
C ALA A 21 11.15 3.68 -7.49
N HIS A 22 10.05 3.03 -7.86
CA HIS A 22 9.63 2.90 -9.25
C HIS A 22 9.21 4.25 -9.86
N ALA A 23 8.50 5.10 -9.12
CA ALA A 23 8.16 6.46 -9.54
C ALA A 23 9.42 7.30 -9.80
N ILE A 24 10.41 7.21 -8.91
CA ILE A 24 11.71 7.89 -9.10
C ILE A 24 12.40 7.39 -10.36
N GLN A 25 12.42 6.07 -10.60
CA GLN A 25 13.01 5.49 -11.80
C GLN A 25 12.35 6.07 -13.07
N HIS A 26 11.02 6.13 -13.11
CA HIS A 26 10.29 6.69 -14.25
C HIS A 26 10.49 8.20 -14.45
N THR A 27 10.82 8.93 -13.39
CA THR A 27 11.15 10.36 -13.48
C THR A 27 12.57 10.60 -13.98
N VAL A 28 13.53 9.79 -13.51
CA VAL A 28 14.97 10.02 -13.72
C VAL A 28 15.45 9.42 -15.04
N PHE A 29 14.95 8.25 -15.42
CA PHE A 29 15.42 7.55 -16.61
C PHE A 29 14.53 7.84 -17.81
N PHE A 30 15.12 8.49 -18.81
CA PHE A 30 14.48 8.69 -20.10
C PHE A 30 14.19 7.36 -20.79
N ASN A 31 13.00 7.23 -21.35
CA ASN A 31 12.58 6.07 -22.12
C ASN A 31 12.12 6.52 -23.51
N TYR A 32 12.83 6.09 -24.54
CA TYR A 32 12.54 6.48 -25.93
C TYR A 32 11.31 5.80 -26.52
N THR A 33 10.79 4.73 -25.90
CA THR A 33 9.63 3.97 -26.40
C THR A 33 8.32 4.36 -25.73
N ASN A 34 8.36 5.06 -24.59
CA ASN A 34 7.17 5.45 -23.86
C ASN A 34 7.34 6.82 -23.19
N SER A 35 6.67 7.82 -23.77
CA SER A 35 6.66 9.20 -23.32
C SER A 35 5.84 9.44 -22.05
N PHE A 36 4.97 8.51 -21.66
CA PHE A 36 4.03 8.69 -20.54
C PHE A 36 4.65 8.36 -19.17
N TRP A 37 5.88 7.85 -19.11
CA TRP A 37 6.47 7.45 -17.83
C TRP A 37 6.64 8.62 -16.85
N GLY A 38 6.94 9.82 -17.34
CA GLY A 38 7.01 11.02 -16.49
C GLY A 38 5.66 11.34 -15.84
N ASP A 39 4.58 11.29 -16.61
CA ASP A 39 3.22 11.52 -16.10
C ASP A 39 2.79 10.39 -15.13
N LEU A 40 3.13 9.14 -15.47
CA LEU A 40 2.83 7.99 -14.63
C LEU A 40 3.60 8.03 -13.30
N ALA A 41 4.83 8.55 -13.31
CA ALA A 41 5.63 8.69 -12.10
C ALA A 41 4.93 9.53 -11.04
N ILE A 42 4.24 10.60 -11.43
CA ILE A 42 3.47 11.46 -10.50
C ILE A 42 2.34 10.64 -9.85
N LEU A 43 1.60 9.87 -10.65
CA LEU A 43 0.52 9.02 -10.15
C LEU A 43 1.06 7.91 -9.22
N GLN A 44 2.18 7.28 -9.59
CA GLN A 44 2.83 6.25 -8.77
C GLN A 44 3.35 6.82 -7.46
N ALA A 45 3.91 8.04 -7.46
CA ALA A 45 4.33 8.71 -6.24
C ALA A 45 3.14 9.02 -5.32
N ALA A 46 2.01 9.47 -5.87
CA ALA A 46 0.78 9.70 -5.10
C ALA A 46 0.25 8.40 -4.46
N HIS A 47 0.18 7.31 -5.23
CA HIS A 47 -0.21 6.01 -4.69
C HIS A 47 0.78 5.47 -3.65
N ALA A 48 2.09 5.66 -3.87
CA ALA A 48 3.10 5.29 -2.89
C ALA A 48 2.91 6.05 -1.58
N ALA A 49 2.65 7.36 -1.64
CA ALA A 49 2.37 8.18 -0.48
C ALA A 49 1.11 7.70 0.28
N GLU A 50 0.03 7.40 -0.43
CA GLU A 50 -1.19 6.84 0.16
C GLU A 50 -0.91 5.54 0.93
N ILE A 51 -0.17 4.61 0.30
CA ILE A 51 0.20 3.33 0.92
C ILE A 51 1.05 3.55 2.18
N LEU A 52 2.04 4.46 2.13
CA LEU A 52 2.91 4.76 3.26
C LEU A 52 2.15 5.41 4.43
N ILE A 53 1.21 6.31 4.14
CA ILE A 53 0.34 6.91 5.16
C ILE A 53 -0.53 5.82 5.80
N LYS A 54 -1.15 4.97 4.98
CA LYS A 54 -1.95 3.84 5.49
C LYS A 54 -1.12 2.83 6.28
N ALA A 55 0.16 2.61 5.92
CA ALA A 55 1.07 1.79 6.71
C ALA A 55 1.26 2.37 8.13
N CYS A 56 1.43 3.69 8.25
CA CYS A 56 1.53 4.35 9.56
C CYS A 56 0.25 4.20 10.37
N ILE A 57 -0.91 4.36 9.73
CA ILE A 57 -2.21 4.12 10.37
C ILE A 57 -2.33 2.65 10.80
N ALA A 58 -1.92 1.70 9.96
CA ALA A 58 -2.03 0.28 10.24
C ALA A 58 -1.12 -0.18 11.39
N LYS A 59 0.00 0.52 11.61
CA LYS A 59 0.92 0.26 12.71
C LYS A 59 0.25 0.49 14.07
N GLU A 60 -0.51 1.58 14.19
CA GLU A 60 -1.18 1.97 15.43
C GLU A 60 -2.57 1.34 15.54
N HIS A 61 -3.34 1.38 14.45
CA HIS A 61 -4.74 0.98 14.37
C HIS A 61 -5.06 0.25 13.04
N PRO A 62 -4.73 -1.05 12.91
CA PRO A 62 -4.84 -1.80 11.66
C PRO A 62 -6.24 -1.96 11.09
N LEU A 63 -7.30 -1.67 11.85
CA LEU A 63 -8.67 -1.70 11.33
C LEU A 63 -9.07 -0.41 10.60
N LEU A 64 -8.37 0.71 10.84
CA LEU A 64 -8.71 2.02 10.26
C LEU A 64 -8.30 2.17 8.78
N ILE A 65 -7.56 1.21 8.23
CA ILE A 65 -7.25 1.20 6.79
C ILE A 65 -8.41 0.70 5.93
N PHE A 66 -9.45 0.12 6.55
CA PHE A 66 -10.62 -0.41 5.87
C PHE A 66 -11.78 0.58 5.92
N ASP A 67 -12.37 0.87 4.76
CA ASP A 67 -13.61 1.65 4.66
C ASP A 67 -14.82 0.85 5.19
N GLN A 68 -14.80 -0.47 4.97
CA GLN A 68 -15.75 -1.41 5.55
C GLN A 68 -14.99 -2.51 6.27
N LEU A 69 -15.39 -2.81 7.51
CA LEU A 69 -14.72 -3.84 8.30
C LEU A 69 -14.82 -5.20 7.60
N PRO A 70 -13.70 -5.96 7.52
CA PRO A 70 -13.74 -7.30 6.96
C PRO A 70 -14.69 -8.19 7.78
N LYS A 71 -15.56 -8.91 7.09
CA LYS A 71 -16.47 -9.88 7.74
C LYS A 71 -15.62 -10.97 8.40
N SER A 72 -15.92 -11.31 9.64
CA SER A 72 -15.22 -12.40 10.32
C SER A 72 -15.48 -13.72 9.59
N THR A 73 -14.42 -14.36 9.08
CA THR A 73 -14.51 -15.67 8.42
C THR A 73 -14.47 -16.82 9.43
N LYS A 74 -14.44 -16.54 10.73
CA LYS A 74 -14.57 -17.58 11.76
C LYS A 74 -16.00 -18.09 11.72
N VAL A 75 -16.18 -19.28 11.16
CA VAL A 75 -17.38 -20.08 11.39
C VAL A 75 -17.42 -20.31 12.90
N ASP A 76 -18.50 -19.84 13.52
CA ASP A 76 -18.80 -20.15 14.91
C ASP A 76 -19.11 -21.65 14.94
N ASP A 77 -18.10 -22.49 15.25
CA ASP A 77 -18.30 -23.90 15.57
C ASP A 77 -19.08 -23.96 16.89
N GLN A 78 -20.38 -23.64 16.82
CA GLN A 78 -21.33 -23.83 17.89
C GLN A 78 -22.35 -24.89 17.48
N LEU A 79 -22.20 -26.04 18.14
CA LEU A 79 -23.08 -27.21 18.31
C LEU A 79 -22.96 -28.34 17.28
#